data_AF-A0A382X5Q9-F1
#
_entry.id   AF-A0A382X5Q9-F1
#
_cell.length_a   1.000
_cell.length_b   1.000
_cell.length_c   1.000
_cell.angle_alpha   90.00
_cell.angle_beta   90.00
_cell.angle_gamma   90.00
#
_symmetry.space_group_name_H-M   'P 1'
#
loop_
_entity.id
_entity.type
_entity.pdbx_description
1 polymer ?
#
loop_
_entity_poly.entity_id
_entity_poly.type
_entity_poly.pdbx_seq_one_letter_code
_entity_poly.pdbx_strand_id
1 'polypeptide(L)'
;NITLSFTSSESIQTPVITLADDDSLSVIDNSSNQDGTSWEVVYPVMVGETERDTTFSIDFKDIAGNEGVSKNQTAVTNTLKIDTSSPTLSQVGLISSNSDTTLAKADDTLTLTFTSSESLSNPVVNIAGETQTLYGEGTSWTATYTVQTGDDAGISPEGMEGLVFWLDASNVDGQNNTTLSNGASVSEWKDLSGNGNDASPKGSNSPTWSGNKIELDGTNYFYVENADELALGNTNSKKYHFFIVYKSTGQIDPSYGSTMLFGNYETNYTTG
;
A
#
# COMPACT_ATOMS: atom_id res chain seq x y z
N ASN A 1 28.40 -12.99 -0.01
CA ASN A 1 29.70 -13.60 0.32
C ASN A 1 29.48 -14.99 0.85
N ILE A 2 30.30 -15.94 0.45
CA ILE A 2 30.35 -17.30 1.00
C ILE A 2 31.64 -17.39 1.82
N THR A 3 31.56 -17.87 3.05
CA THR A 3 32.72 -18.01 3.94
C THR A 3 32.91 -19.48 4.29
N LEU A 4 34.14 -19.97 4.15
CA LEU A 4 34.55 -21.30 4.62
C LEU A 4 35.59 -21.10 5.71
N SER A 5 35.35 -21.70 6.87
CA SER A 5 36.28 -21.67 8.02
C SER A 5 36.44 -23.07 8.60
N PHE A 6 37.65 -23.42 9.03
CA PHE A 6 37.91 -24.67 9.73
C PHE A 6 39.07 -24.57 10.72
N THR A 7 39.14 -25.54 11.64
CA THR A 7 40.24 -25.70 12.59
C THR A 7 40.92 -27.05 12.40
N SER A 8 42.22 -27.11 12.67
CA SER A 8 43.01 -28.35 12.69
C SER A 8 43.42 -28.71 14.12
N SER A 9 43.69 -29.99 14.36
CA SER A 9 44.15 -30.50 15.66
C SER A 9 45.61 -30.15 15.98
N GLU A 10 46.34 -29.67 14.97
CA GLU A 10 47.74 -29.26 15.04
C GLU A 10 48.00 -28.16 13.99
N SER A 11 49.15 -27.49 14.07
CA SER A 11 49.58 -26.53 13.06
C SER A 11 49.76 -27.20 11.70
N ILE A 12 49.18 -26.60 10.66
CA ILE A 12 49.32 -27.05 9.28
C ILE A 12 49.99 -25.98 8.41
N GLN A 13 50.51 -26.37 7.25
CA GLN A 13 50.89 -25.42 6.21
C GLN A 13 49.64 -24.72 5.67
N THR A 14 49.81 -23.59 4.97
CA THR A 14 48.69 -22.92 4.30
C THR A 14 47.95 -23.92 3.41
N PRO A 15 46.67 -24.20 3.69
CA PRO A 15 45.90 -25.19 2.94
C PRO A 15 45.60 -24.68 1.53
N VAL A 16 45.42 -25.61 0.60
CA VAL A 16 44.90 -25.32 -0.74
C VAL A 16 43.39 -25.47 -0.68
N ILE A 17 42.67 -24.39 -0.96
CA ILE A 17 41.21 -24.36 -0.87
C ILE A 17 40.64 -23.89 -2.20
N THR A 18 39.68 -24.65 -2.72
CA THR A 18 38.78 -24.20 -3.77
C THR A 18 37.43 -23.93 -3.12
N LEU A 19 36.89 -22.72 -3.30
CA LEU A 19 35.56 -22.36 -2.84
C LEU A 19 34.80 -21.69 -3.99
N ALA A 20 33.61 -22.21 -4.27
CA ALA A 20 32.81 -21.73 -5.38
C ALA A 20 33.48 -21.78 -6.75
N ASP A 21 34.20 -22.87 -6.99
CA ASP A 21 35.00 -23.12 -8.20
C ASP A 21 36.14 -22.10 -8.40
N ASP A 22 36.50 -21.35 -7.35
CA ASP A 22 37.64 -20.42 -7.31
C ASP A 22 38.73 -20.95 -6.37
N ASP A 23 39.90 -21.24 -6.94
CA ASP A 23 41.11 -21.69 -6.24
C ASP A 23 42.16 -20.58 -6.07
N SER A 24 41.83 -19.34 -6.46
CA SER A 24 42.70 -18.17 -6.40
C SER A 24 42.47 -17.27 -5.18
N LEU A 25 41.55 -17.69 -4.30
CA LEU A 25 41.15 -16.93 -3.13
C LEU A 25 42.27 -16.84 -2.07
N SER A 26 42.29 -15.72 -1.35
CA SER A 26 43.22 -15.52 -0.25
C SER A 26 42.83 -16.38 0.95
N VAL A 27 43.70 -17.31 1.33
CA VAL A 27 43.56 -18.15 2.52
C VAL A 27 44.20 -17.44 3.71
N ILE A 28 43.42 -17.22 4.77
CA ILE A 28 43.83 -16.42 5.94
C ILE A 28 43.96 -17.35 7.15
N ASP A 29 45.07 -17.26 7.87
CA ASP A 29 45.22 -17.85 9.21
C ASP A 29 44.59 -16.92 10.25
N ASN A 30 43.49 -17.34 10.86
CA ASN A 30 42.75 -16.58 11.87
C ASN A 30 42.94 -17.13 13.29
N SER A 31 43.92 -18.01 13.49
CA SER A 31 44.27 -18.56 14.80
C SER A 31 44.95 -17.54 15.71
N SER A 32 45.04 -17.89 17.00
CA SER A 32 45.74 -17.05 17.97
C SER A 32 47.25 -17.03 17.67
N ASN A 33 47.78 -15.84 17.40
CA ASN A 33 49.18 -15.64 16.99
C ASN A 33 49.55 -16.22 15.60
N GLN A 34 48.58 -16.55 14.74
CA GLN A 34 48.84 -17.16 13.43
C GLN A 34 49.68 -18.45 13.57
N ASP A 35 49.21 -19.35 14.44
CA ASP A 35 49.87 -20.62 14.74
C ASP A 35 49.49 -21.75 13.77
N GLY A 36 48.74 -21.45 12.70
CA GLY A 36 48.36 -22.40 11.66
C GLY A 36 47.28 -23.40 12.06
N THR A 37 46.51 -23.15 13.13
CA THR A 37 45.46 -24.06 13.62
C THR A 37 44.04 -23.69 13.19
N SER A 38 43.83 -22.50 12.62
CA SER A 38 42.51 -22.00 12.20
C SER A 38 42.63 -21.21 10.90
N TRP A 39 41.76 -21.51 9.94
CA TRP A 39 41.84 -20.97 8.59
C TRP A 39 40.48 -20.50 8.08
N GLU A 40 40.50 -19.44 7.27
CA GLU A 40 39.33 -18.85 6.66
C GLU A 40 39.60 -18.47 5.20
N VAL A 41 38.59 -18.66 4.34
CA VAL A 41 38.57 -18.13 2.98
C VAL A 41 37.19 -17.57 2.67
N VAL A 42 37.14 -16.47 1.91
CA VAL A 42 35.90 -15.77 1.56
C VAL A 42 35.79 -15.64 0.05
N TYR A 43 34.68 -16.13 -0.50
CA TYR A 43 34.27 -15.88 -1.88
C TYR A 43 33.29 -14.69 -1.93
N PRO A 44 33.64 -13.58 -2.60
CA PRO A 44 32.73 -12.45 -2.76
C PRO A 44 31.68 -12.76 -3.82
N VAL A 45 30.41 -12.77 -3.43
CA VAL A 45 29.29 -12.95 -4.38
C VAL A 45 28.97 -11.60 -5.00
N MET A 46 28.98 -11.52 -6.33
CA MET A 46 28.73 -10.27 -7.04
C MET A 46 27.26 -10.14 -7.44
N VAL A 47 26.76 -8.90 -7.49
CA VAL A 47 25.40 -8.64 -8.00
C VAL A 47 25.32 -9.09 -9.46
N GLY A 48 24.32 -9.91 -9.79
CA GLY A 48 24.14 -10.46 -11.13
C GLY A 48 25.09 -11.61 -11.48
N GLU A 49 25.83 -12.15 -10.51
CA GLU A 49 26.53 -13.41 -10.68
C GLU A 49 25.57 -14.51 -11.11
N THR A 50 25.99 -15.33 -12.07
CA THR A 50 25.17 -16.43 -12.60
C THR A 50 24.83 -17.41 -11.49
N GLU A 51 23.53 -17.71 -11.37
CA GLU A 51 23.05 -18.69 -10.40
C GLU A 51 23.57 -20.09 -10.69
N ARG A 52 24.04 -20.76 -9.64
CA ARG A 52 24.54 -22.14 -9.70
C ARG A 52 24.64 -22.73 -8.31
N ASP A 53 24.61 -24.05 -8.26
CA ASP A 53 25.09 -24.78 -7.10
C ASP A 53 26.61 -24.66 -7.01
N THR A 54 27.11 -24.65 -5.79
CA THR A 54 28.51 -24.35 -5.52
C THR A 54 29.12 -25.31 -4.50
N THR A 55 30.40 -25.61 -4.67
CA THR A 55 31.14 -26.63 -3.92
C THR A 55 32.39 -26.09 -3.23
N PHE A 56 33.01 -26.94 -2.39
CA PHE A 56 34.31 -26.65 -1.80
C PHE A 56 35.21 -27.89 -1.75
N SER A 57 36.52 -27.66 -1.73
CA SER A 57 37.56 -28.66 -1.42
C SER A 57 38.69 -28.04 -0.59
N ILE A 58 39.26 -28.84 0.30
CA ILE A 58 40.37 -28.48 1.20
C ILE A 58 41.41 -29.60 1.14
N ASP A 59 42.61 -29.25 0.72
CA ASP A 59 43.81 -30.07 0.80
C ASP A 59 44.81 -29.40 1.75
N PHE A 60 45.43 -30.18 2.64
CA PHE A 60 46.28 -29.64 3.70
C PHE A 60 47.38 -30.61 4.07
N LYS A 61 48.46 -30.09 4.65
CA LYS A 61 49.60 -30.86 5.15
C LYS A 61 50.02 -30.34 6.51
N ASP A 62 50.52 -31.21 7.37
CA ASP A 62 51.21 -30.75 8.58
C ASP A 62 52.51 -29.99 8.24
N ILE A 63 53.13 -29.39 9.26
CA ILE A 63 54.39 -28.63 9.08
C ILE A 63 55.55 -29.53 8.59
N ALA A 64 55.48 -30.85 8.80
CA ALA A 64 56.47 -31.80 8.30
C ALA A 64 56.23 -32.23 6.85
N GLY A 65 55.08 -31.87 6.26
CA GLY A 65 54.70 -32.20 4.89
C GLY A 65 53.92 -33.51 4.74
N ASN A 66 53.41 -34.10 5.82
CA ASN A 66 52.51 -35.25 5.72
C ASN A 66 51.15 -34.78 5.21
N GLU A 67 50.67 -35.41 4.13
CA GLU A 67 49.38 -35.11 3.51
C GLU A 67 48.22 -35.46 4.46
N GLY A 68 47.31 -34.50 4.63
CA GLY A 68 46.01 -34.71 5.26
C GLY A 68 45.03 -35.43 4.34
N VAL A 69 43.94 -35.93 4.91
CA VAL A 69 42.83 -36.47 4.11
C VAL A 69 41.97 -35.32 3.61
N SER A 70 41.93 -35.12 2.29
CA SER A 70 41.14 -34.09 1.62
C SER A 70 39.70 -34.06 2.12
N LYS A 71 39.18 -32.84 2.30
CA LYS A 71 37.78 -32.60 2.65
C LYS A 71 37.10 -31.92 1.49
N ASN A 72 35.93 -32.41 1.11
CA ASN A 72 35.14 -31.84 0.03
C ASN A 72 33.65 -31.94 0.32
N GLN A 73 32.85 -31.25 -0.47
CA GLN A 73 31.40 -31.27 -0.42
C GLN A 73 30.84 -32.55 -1.08
N THR A 74 31.17 -33.73 -0.55
CA THR A 74 30.64 -35.03 -1.06
C THR A 74 29.29 -35.43 -0.42
N ALA A 75 28.83 -34.71 0.59
CA ALA A 75 27.50 -34.90 1.16
C ALA A 75 26.49 -33.97 0.47
N VAL A 76 25.48 -34.55 -0.18
CA VAL A 76 24.40 -33.85 -0.93
C VAL A 76 23.62 -32.84 -0.06
N THR A 77 23.75 -32.92 1.26
CA THR A 77 23.05 -32.07 2.23
C THR A 77 23.74 -30.74 2.52
N ASN A 78 24.94 -30.51 1.99
CA ASN A 78 25.74 -29.31 2.26
C ASN A 78 25.97 -28.46 1.00
N THR A 79 25.08 -28.53 0.00
CA THR A 79 25.15 -27.69 -1.20
C THR A 79 24.70 -26.26 -0.87
N LEU A 80 25.42 -25.28 -1.42
CA LEU A 80 25.06 -23.86 -1.36
C LEU A 80 24.65 -23.46 -2.78
N LYS A 81 23.56 -22.71 -2.92
CA LYS A 81 23.17 -22.10 -4.20
C LYS A 81 23.48 -20.61 -4.15
N ILE A 82 24.16 -20.11 -5.18
CA ILE A 82 24.26 -18.66 -5.40
C ILE A 82 22.96 -18.23 -6.08
N ASP A 83 22.24 -17.35 -5.40
CA ASP A 83 21.00 -16.74 -5.91
C ASP A 83 21.13 -15.22 -5.83
N THR A 84 21.07 -14.56 -6.99
CA THR A 84 21.20 -13.10 -7.11
C THR A 84 20.09 -12.47 -7.94
N SER A 85 19.13 -13.27 -8.43
CA SER A 85 17.99 -12.72 -9.14
C SER A 85 16.99 -12.10 -8.17
N SER A 86 16.25 -11.10 -8.65
CA SER A 86 15.16 -10.52 -7.88
C SER A 86 13.85 -11.20 -8.27
N PRO A 87 12.95 -11.48 -7.31
CA PRO A 87 11.68 -12.10 -7.63
C PRO A 87 10.83 -11.14 -8.45
N THR A 88 10.12 -11.68 -9.43
CA THR A 88 9.13 -10.96 -10.24
C THR A 88 7.77 -11.63 -10.11
N LEU A 89 6.68 -10.87 -10.28
CA LEU A 89 5.33 -11.43 -10.35
C LEU A 89 4.95 -11.65 -11.81
N SER A 90 4.70 -12.90 -12.19
CA SER A 90 4.37 -13.29 -13.56
C SER A 90 2.87 -13.30 -13.84
N GLN A 91 2.06 -13.52 -12.80
CA GLN A 91 0.60 -13.51 -12.87
C GLN A 91 0.06 -12.83 -11.61
N VAL A 92 -0.85 -11.88 -11.78
CA VAL A 92 -1.60 -11.24 -10.70
C VAL A 92 -3.05 -11.12 -11.16
N GLY A 93 -3.99 -11.63 -10.38
CA GLY A 93 -5.42 -11.55 -10.65
C GLY A 93 -6.17 -11.16 -9.40
N LEU A 94 -7.10 -10.22 -9.52
CA LEU A 94 -8.01 -9.82 -8.46
C LEU A 94 -9.44 -9.92 -9.01
N ILE A 95 -10.27 -10.74 -8.38
CA ILE A 95 -11.67 -10.95 -8.79
C ILE A 95 -12.60 -10.82 -7.59
N SER A 96 -13.83 -10.40 -7.83
CA SER A 96 -14.91 -10.38 -6.84
C SER A 96 -15.82 -11.60 -6.95
N SER A 97 -16.51 -11.95 -5.86
CA SER A 97 -17.59 -12.94 -5.84
C SER A 97 -18.91 -12.44 -6.45
N ASN A 98 -18.96 -11.19 -6.90
CA ASN A 98 -20.12 -10.59 -7.55
C ASN A 98 -20.43 -11.28 -8.90
N SER A 99 -21.68 -11.16 -9.38
CA SER A 99 -22.07 -11.65 -10.72
C SER A 99 -21.25 -11.02 -11.85
N ASP A 100 -20.89 -9.73 -11.69
CA ASP A 100 -19.86 -9.10 -12.49
C ASP A 100 -18.58 -9.07 -11.67
N THR A 101 -17.62 -9.95 -11.99
CA THR A 101 -16.38 -10.12 -11.20
C THR A 101 -15.48 -8.89 -11.16
N THR A 102 -15.76 -7.87 -11.98
CA THR A 102 -15.02 -6.60 -12.01
C THR A 102 -15.56 -5.55 -11.03
N LEU A 103 -16.72 -5.82 -10.44
CA LEU A 103 -17.38 -4.96 -9.47
C LEU A 103 -17.51 -5.68 -8.12
N ALA A 104 -17.52 -4.91 -7.03
CA ALA A 104 -17.76 -5.43 -5.70
C ALA A 104 -18.56 -4.41 -4.90
N LYS A 105 -19.44 -4.90 -4.04
CA LYS A 105 -20.15 -4.12 -3.02
C LYS A 105 -19.88 -4.76 -1.64
N ALA A 106 -20.37 -4.12 -0.58
CA ALA A 106 -20.32 -4.69 0.76
C ALA A 106 -20.82 -6.15 0.76
N ASP A 107 -20.14 -6.98 1.54
CA ASP A 107 -20.29 -8.43 1.67
C ASP A 107 -19.80 -9.29 0.49
N ASP A 108 -19.38 -8.69 -0.64
CA ASP A 108 -18.67 -9.44 -1.68
C ASP A 108 -17.24 -9.78 -1.23
N THR A 109 -16.72 -10.92 -1.69
CA THR A 109 -15.34 -11.37 -1.39
C THR A 109 -14.43 -11.14 -2.58
N LEU A 110 -13.42 -10.30 -2.39
CA LEU A 110 -12.28 -10.17 -3.28
C LEU A 110 -11.33 -11.35 -3.07
N THR A 111 -10.88 -11.95 -4.18
CA THR A 111 -9.86 -12.99 -4.20
C THR A 111 -8.69 -12.51 -5.05
N LEU A 112 -7.55 -12.26 -4.40
CA LEU A 112 -6.28 -11.98 -5.05
C LEU A 112 -5.51 -13.30 -5.22
N THR A 113 -5.03 -13.57 -6.43
CA THR A 113 -4.08 -14.66 -6.70
C THR A 113 -2.85 -14.09 -7.41
N PHE A 114 -1.67 -14.57 -7.04
CA PHE A 114 -0.45 -14.21 -7.75
C PHE A 114 0.59 -15.32 -7.75
N THR A 115 1.42 -15.31 -8.79
CA THR A 115 2.52 -16.25 -8.99
C THR A 115 3.83 -15.49 -9.18
N SER A 116 4.85 -15.82 -8.39
CA SER A 116 6.20 -15.28 -8.51
C SER A 116 7.13 -16.15 -9.36
N SER A 117 8.23 -15.57 -9.83
CA SER A 117 9.26 -16.28 -10.61
C SER A 117 10.08 -17.26 -9.78
N GLU A 118 10.09 -17.09 -8.46
CA GLU A 118 10.83 -17.91 -7.50
C GLU A 118 10.09 -17.91 -6.14
N SER A 119 10.53 -18.75 -5.21
CA SER A 119 9.87 -18.88 -3.91
C SER A 119 10.02 -17.61 -3.07
N LEU A 120 8.92 -17.08 -2.55
CA LEU A 120 8.95 -15.88 -1.73
C LEU A 120 9.08 -16.22 -0.25
N SER A 121 9.92 -15.46 0.46
CA SER A 121 9.98 -15.48 1.91
C SER A 121 9.13 -14.36 2.49
N ASN A 122 8.11 -14.72 3.28
CA ASN A 122 7.21 -13.80 3.98
C ASN A 122 6.60 -12.68 3.09
N PRO A 123 5.91 -13.01 1.97
CA PRO A 123 5.19 -12.00 1.21
C PRO A 123 4.11 -11.32 2.07
N VAL A 124 3.83 -10.05 1.77
CA VAL A 124 2.79 -9.26 2.43
C VAL A 124 1.84 -8.73 1.35
N VAL A 125 0.54 -8.88 1.59
CA VAL A 125 -0.51 -8.33 0.74
C VAL A 125 -1.39 -7.41 1.57
N ASN A 126 -1.67 -6.23 1.03
CA ASN A 126 -2.65 -5.31 1.58
C ASN A 126 -3.80 -5.15 0.59
N ILE A 127 -5.03 -5.31 1.07
CA ILE A 127 -6.27 -5.05 0.32
C ILE A 127 -7.11 -4.10 1.15
N ALA A 128 -7.63 -3.03 0.54
CA ALA A 128 -8.37 -1.97 1.21
C ALA A 128 -7.63 -1.32 2.41
N GLY A 129 -6.29 -1.24 2.34
CA GLY A 129 -5.46 -0.70 3.42
C GLY A 129 -5.17 -1.68 4.56
N GLU A 130 -5.76 -2.88 4.53
CA GLU A 130 -5.62 -3.91 5.56
C GLU A 130 -4.70 -5.05 5.10
N THR A 131 -3.78 -5.47 5.98
CA THR A 131 -2.91 -6.63 5.71
C THR A 131 -3.72 -7.91 5.75
N GLN A 132 -3.66 -8.68 4.66
CA GLN A 132 -4.40 -9.92 4.52
C GLN A 132 -3.55 -11.14 4.88
N THR A 133 -4.23 -12.18 5.38
CA THR A 133 -3.60 -13.49 5.53
C THR A 133 -3.39 -14.11 4.15
N LEU A 134 -2.17 -14.61 3.91
CA LEU A 134 -1.82 -15.31 2.69
C LEU A 134 -1.94 -16.81 2.86
N TYR A 135 -2.50 -17.46 1.84
CA TYR A 135 -2.57 -18.90 1.69
C TYR A 135 -1.74 -19.31 0.47
N GLY A 136 -1.02 -20.41 0.57
CA GLY A 136 -0.11 -20.88 -0.47
C GLY A 136 1.32 -21.04 0.05
N GLU A 137 2.23 -21.38 -0.85
CA GLU A 137 3.64 -21.60 -0.52
C GLU A 137 4.51 -21.46 -1.79
N GLY A 138 5.81 -21.26 -1.57
CA GLY A 138 6.79 -21.14 -2.64
C GLY A 138 6.44 -19.99 -3.57
N THR A 139 5.98 -20.32 -4.78
CA THR A 139 5.73 -19.36 -5.86
C THR A 139 4.28 -18.93 -5.99
N SER A 140 3.33 -19.56 -5.30
CA SER A 140 1.90 -19.40 -5.59
C SER A 140 1.14 -19.01 -4.34
N TRP A 141 0.41 -17.90 -4.42
CA TRP A 141 -0.21 -17.27 -3.26
C TRP A 141 -1.61 -16.75 -3.57
N THR A 142 -2.47 -16.82 -2.55
CA THR A 142 -3.85 -16.36 -2.58
C THR A 142 -4.14 -15.55 -1.32
N ALA A 143 -4.84 -14.43 -1.46
CA ALA A 143 -5.40 -13.65 -0.37
C ALA A 143 -6.89 -13.43 -0.62
N THR A 144 -7.68 -13.34 0.44
CA THR A 144 -9.11 -12.99 0.34
C THR A 144 -9.43 -11.82 1.25
N TYR A 145 -10.35 -10.97 0.80
CA TYR A 145 -10.85 -9.85 1.58
C TYR A 145 -12.35 -9.69 1.34
N THR A 146 -13.14 -9.59 2.40
CA THR A 146 -14.56 -9.29 2.30
C THR A 146 -14.75 -7.78 2.33
N VAL A 147 -15.35 -7.22 1.28
CA VAL A 147 -15.61 -5.77 1.17
C VAL A 147 -16.55 -5.35 2.29
N GLN A 148 -16.16 -4.30 3.01
CA GLN A 148 -16.92 -3.68 4.07
C GLN A 148 -17.68 -2.45 3.53
N THR A 149 -18.74 -2.06 4.24
CA THR A 149 -19.37 -0.75 4.00
C THR A 149 -18.36 0.36 4.27
N GLY A 150 -18.25 1.31 3.33
CA GLY A 150 -17.29 2.42 3.43
C GLY A 150 -15.89 2.11 2.90
N ASP A 151 -15.64 0.95 2.30
CA ASP A 151 -14.37 0.71 1.58
C ASP A 151 -14.19 1.59 0.34
N ASP A 152 -15.27 2.22 -0.13
CA ASP A 152 -15.32 3.25 -1.16
C ASP A 152 -15.20 4.69 -0.61
N ALA A 153 -14.99 4.82 0.71
CA ALA A 153 -14.76 6.09 1.37
C ALA A 153 -13.60 6.85 0.72
N GLY A 154 -13.93 8.00 0.12
CA GLY A 154 -12.97 8.86 -0.60
C GLY A 154 -13.32 9.07 -2.06
N ILE A 155 -14.15 8.21 -2.66
CA ILE A 155 -14.84 8.46 -3.93
C ILE A 155 -16.27 8.92 -3.65
N SER A 156 -16.91 8.29 -2.67
CA SER A 156 -18.22 8.66 -2.14
C SER A 156 -18.14 8.63 -0.61
N PRO A 157 -18.77 9.58 0.11
CA PRO A 157 -18.98 9.43 1.54
C PRO A 157 -20.22 8.55 1.86
N GLU A 158 -20.97 8.10 0.85
CA GLU A 158 -22.12 7.20 1.02
C GLU A 158 -21.76 6.00 1.92
N GLY A 159 -22.53 5.78 2.99
CA GLY A 159 -22.29 4.68 3.92
C GLY A 159 -21.20 4.91 4.98
N MET A 160 -20.51 6.07 5.01
CA MET A 160 -19.61 6.41 6.11
C MET A 160 -20.35 6.44 7.46
N GLU A 161 -19.82 5.73 8.46
CA GLU A 161 -20.37 5.77 9.82
C GLU A 161 -20.30 7.22 10.37
N GLY A 162 -21.45 7.74 10.81
CA GLY A 162 -21.55 9.11 11.30
C GLY A 162 -21.68 10.18 10.22
N LEU A 163 -21.90 9.82 8.95
CA LEU A 163 -22.27 10.79 7.92
C LEU A 163 -23.65 11.39 8.23
N VAL A 164 -23.68 12.70 8.43
CA VAL A 164 -24.90 13.45 8.77
C VAL A 164 -25.44 14.30 7.62
N PHE A 165 -24.59 14.62 6.64
CA PHE A 165 -24.94 15.51 5.54
C PHE A 165 -23.96 15.35 4.38
N TRP A 166 -24.47 15.18 3.17
CA TRP A 166 -23.66 15.10 1.96
C TRP A 166 -24.37 15.75 0.78
N LEU A 167 -23.74 16.78 0.21
CA LEU A 167 -24.15 17.40 -1.04
C LEU A 167 -23.11 17.11 -2.13
N ASP A 168 -23.59 16.66 -3.29
CA ASP A 168 -22.77 16.48 -4.49
C ASP A 168 -23.37 17.24 -5.67
N ALA A 169 -22.57 18.08 -6.33
CA ALA A 169 -23.00 18.85 -7.50
C ALA A 169 -23.19 17.96 -8.74
N SER A 170 -22.63 16.75 -8.74
CA SER A 170 -22.88 15.74 -9.77
C SER A 170 -24.30 15.14 -9.71
N ASN A 171 -24.99 15.31 -8.57
CA ASN A 171 -26.31 14.76 -8.32
C ASN A 171 -27.15 15.69 -7.41
N VAL A 172 -27.43 16.89 -7.89
CA VAL A 172 -28.16 17.94 -7.16
C VAL A 172 -29.62 17.57 -6.94
N ASP A 173 -30.26 16.95 -7.94
CA ASP A 173 -31.68 16.59 -7.95
C ASP A 173 -31.96 15.17 -7.41
N GLY A 174 -30.93 14.45 -6.94
CA GLY A 174 -31.03 13.03 -6.55
C GLY A 174 -31.25 12.06 -7.73
N GLN A 175 -31.22 12.56 -8.97
CA GLN A 175 -31.44 11.81 -10.21
C GLN A 175 -30.31 12.04 -11.22
N ASN A 176 -29.09 12.20 -10.73
CA ASN A 176 -27.87 12.47 -11.51
C ASN A 176 -28.01 13.67 -12.45
N ASN A 177 -28.71 14.72 -11.98
CA ASN A 177 -29.00 15.94 -12.72
C ASN A 177 -29.78 15.73 -14.04
N THR A 178 -30.40 14.56 -14.24
CA THR A 178 -31.12 14.25 -15.49
C THR A 178 -32.40 15.07 -15.65
N THR A 179 -32.88 15.72 -14.58
CA THR A 179 -34.09 16.56 -14.61
C THR A 179 -33.80 18.05 -14.70
N LEU A 180 -32.54 18.47 -14.57
CA LEU A 180 -32.14 19.87 -14.59
C LEU A 180 -31.85 20.38 -16.00
N SER A 181 -32.53 21.45 -16.39
CA SER A 181 -32.27 22.15 -17.66
C SER A 181 -31.35 23.35 -17.45
N ASN A 182 -30.54 23.70 -18.45
CA ASN A 182 -29.66 24.86 -18.38
C ASN A 182 -30.46 26.15 -18.15
N GLY A 183 -30.09 26.92 -17.13
CA GLY A 183 -30.78 28.12 -16.66
C GLY A 183 -31.93 27.86 -15.67
N ALA A 184 -32.25 26.61 -15.35
CA ALA A 184 -33.31 26.31 -14.38
C ALA A 184 -32.89 26.73 -12.96
N SER A 185 -33.83 27.28 -12.20
CA SER A 185 -33.65 27.48 -10.77
C SER A 185 -33.55 26.14 -10.06
N VAL A 186 -32.59 26.00 -9.17
CA VAL A 186 -32.43 24.83 -8.29
C VAL A 186 -33.22 25.13 -7.01
N SER A 187 -34.38 24.48 -6.87
CA SER A 187 -35.26 24.67 -5.70
C SER A 187 -34.80 23.89 -4.47
N GLU A 188 -33.96 22.89 -4.66
CA GLU A 188 -33.46 21.99 -3.62
C GLU A 188 -32.17 21.32 -4.11
N TRP A 189 -31.22 21.13 -3.22
CA TRP A 189 -30.04 20.30 -3.40
C TRP A 189 -30.18 19.11 -2.45
N LYS A 190 -30.37 17.93 -3.03
CA LYS A 190 -30.62 16.70 -2.29
C LYS A 190 -29.46 16.31 -1.40
N ASP A 191 -29.78 16.00 -0.14
CA ASP A 191 -28.88 15.35 0.79
C ASP A 191 -28.78 13.87 0.46
N LEU A 192 -27.59 13.47 0.04
CA LEU A 192 -27.28 12.11 -0.36
C LEU A 192 -26.84 11.24 0.81
N SER A 193 -26.75 11.79 2.04
CA SER A 193 -26.44 11.00 3.24
C SER A 193 -27.59 10.08 3.68
N GLY A 194 -28.81 10.33 3.19
CA GLY A 194 -30.02 9.60 3.57
C GLY A 194 -30.71 10.12 4.83
N ASN A 195 -30.17 11.17 5.47
CA ASN A 195 -30.77 11.77 6.68
C ASN A 195 -31.88 12.79 6.36
N GLY A 196 -32.10 13.10 5.08
CA GLY A 196 -33.16 14.00 4.65
C GLY A 196 -32.88 15.47 4.94
N ASN A 197 -31.60 15.83 5.11
CA ASN A 197 -31.14 17.18 5.39
C ASN A 197 -31.03 18.03 4.11
N ASP A 198 -32.01 17.93 3.20
CA ASP A 198 -32.01 18.61 1.90
C ASP A 198 -31.78 20.13 2.05
N ALA A 199 -30.94 20.70 1.20
CA ALA A 199 -30.62 22.12 1.24
C ALA A 199 -31.52 22.89 0.26
N SER A 200 -32.14 23.98 0.72
CA SER A 200 -33.03 24.80 -0.11
C SER A 200 -32.47 26.22 -0.28
N PRO A 201 -32.85 26.96 -1.33
CA PRO A 201 -32.46 28.36 -1.47
C PRO A 201 -33.06 29.22 -0.36
N LYS A 202 -32.31 30.22 0.13
CA LYS A 202 -32.84 31.21 1.06
C LYS A 202 -33.11 32.55 0.37
N GLY A 203 -34.33 33.06 0.54
CA GLY A 203 -34.75 34.35 -0.05
C GLY A 203 -35.36 34.19 -1.45
N SER A 204 -35.44 35.28 -2.21
CA SER A 204 -36.14 35.33 -3.50
C SER A 204 -35.25 35.08 -4.73
N ASN A 205 -33.92 35.05 -4.55
CA ASN A 205 -32.97 34.75 -5.62
C ASN A 205 -32.46 33.31 -5.44
N SER A 206 -32.88 32.39 -6.31
CA SER A 206 -32.46 30.99 -6.24
C SER A 206 -31.19 30.74 -7.07
N PRO A 207 -30.26 29.91 -6.58
CA PRO A 207 -29.18 29.37 -7.42
C PRO A 207 -29.73 28.72 -8.69
N THR A 208 -28.95 28.76 -9.77
CA THR A 208 -29.35 28.21 -11.08
C THR A 208 -28.43 27.07 -11.52
N TRP A 209 -28.95 26.17 -12.33
CA TRP A 209 -28.18 25.11 -12.97
C TRP A 209 -27.63 25.59 -14.31
N SER A 210 -26.31 25.54 -14.51
CA SER A 210 -25.66 25.92 -15.76
C SER A 210 -24.88 24.74 -16.36
N GLY A 211 -25.59 23.81 -16.99
CA GLY A 211 -25.03 22.69 -17.73
C GLY A 211 -24.50 21.58 -16.82
N ASN A 212 -23.43 21.83 -16.08
CA ASN A 212 -22.78 20.86 -15.18
C ASN A 212 -22.34 21.48 -13.85
N LYS A 213 -22.86 22.65 -13.51
CA LYS A 213 -22.54 23.39 -12.28
C LYS A 213 -23.77 24.10 -11.76
N ILE A 214 -23.77 24.32 -10.45
CA ILE A 214 -24.63 25.31 -9.81
C ILE A 214 -23.94 26.67 -9.92
N GLU A 215 -24.68 27.71 -10.29
CA GLU A 215 -24.20 29.09 -10.28
C GLU A 215 -24.69 29.80 -9.02
N LEU A 216 -23.71 30.28 -8.24
CA LEU A 216 -23.91 31.20 -7.13
C LEU A 216 -23.40 32.58 -7.56
N ASP A 217 -24.22 33.62 -7.41
CA ASP A 217 -23.92 34.98 -7.89
C ASP A 217 -23.43 35.92 -6.77
N GLY A 218 -23.23 35.38 -5.56
CA GLY A 218 -22.85 36.14 -4.36
C GLY A 218 -24.04 36.77 -3.63
N THR A 219 -25.26 36.68 -4.17
CA THR A 219 -26.51 37.12 -3.53
C THR A 219 -27.48 35.97 -3.26
N ASN A 220 -27.22 34.79 -3.81
CA ASN A 220 -27.95 33.54 -3.58
C ASN A 220 -27.10 32.49 -2.86
N TYR A 221 -27.74 31.61 -2.09
CA TYR A 221 -27.10 30.51 -1.35
C TYR A 221 -28.14 29.46 -0.94
N PHE A 222 -27.66 28.26 -0.60
CA PHE A 222 -28.46 27.21 0.00
C PHE A 222 -28.35 27.23 1.53
N TYR A 223 -29.40 26.75 2.20
CA TYR A 223 -29.41 26.52 3.63
C TYR A 223 -30.20 25.25 3.97
N VAL A 224 -29.90 24.65 5.11
CA VAL A 224 -30.63 23.49 5.64
C VAL A 224 -31.39 23.94 6.88
N GLU A 225 -32.71 23.69 6.93
CA GLU A 225 -33.54 23.92 8.11
C GLU A 225 -33.49 22.70 9.04
N ASN A 226 -32.35 22.47 9.71
CA ASN A 226 -32.29 21.46 10.76
C ASN A 226 -31.50 21.94 11.98
N ALA A 227 -32.25 22.46 12.96
CA ALA A 227 -31.72 23.11 14.15
C ALA A 227 -31.15 22.13 15.21
N ASP A 228 -31.39 20.83 15.07
CA ASP A 228 -30.99 19.84 16.08
C ASP A 228 -29.81 18.98 15.61
N GLU A 229 -29.74 18.64 14.31
CA GLU A 229 -28.71 17.75 13.78
C GLU A 229 -27.55 18.44 13.06
N LEU A 230 -27.71 19.68 12.59
CA LEU A 230 -26.66 20.42 11.87
C LEU A 230 -26.41 21.82 12.43
N ALA A 231 -26.98 22.15 13.60
CA ALA A 231 -26.76 23.44 14.22
C ALA A 231 -25.33 23.60 14.73
N LEU A 232 -24.64 24.59 14.17
CA LEU A 232 -23.29 25.00 14.57
C LEU A 232 -23.36 26.25 15.47
N GLY A 233 -22.51 26.30 16.50
CA GLY A 233 -22.27 27.52 17.29
C GLY A 233 -23.25 27.83 18.45
N ASN A 234 -24.08 26.87 18.89
CA ASN A 234 -24.89 27.01 20.12
C ASN A 234 -24.39 26.08 21.23
N THR A 235 -24.91 26.24 22.46
CA THR A 235 -24.47 25.44 23.64
C THR A 235 -24.77 23.94 23.54
N ASN A 236 -25.60 23.52 22.57
CA ASN A 236 -25.99 22.15 22.30
C ASN A 236 -25.41 21.62 20.97
N SER A 237 -24.56 22.39 20.27
CA SER A 237 -24.00 21.99 18.98
C SER A 237 -23.14 20.74 19.07
N LYS A 238 -23.33 19.80 18.15
CA LYS A 238 -22.41 18.65 18.00
C LYS A 238 -21.12 19.11 17.30
N LYS A 239 -20.07 18.30 17.45
CA LYS A 239 -18.81 18.49 16.73
C LYS A 239 -18.86 17.71 15.43
N TYR A 240 -18.42 18.32 14.33
CA TYR A 240 -18.35 17.68 13.02
C TYR A 240 -16.97 17.88 12.41
N HIS A 241 -16.58 16.95 11.56
CA HIS A 241 -15.49 17.14 10.60
C HIS A 241 -16.11 17.49 9.25
N PHE A 242 -15.54 18.49 8.57
CA PHE A 242 -16.02 18.95 7.29
C PHE A 242 -14.98 18.66 6.21
N PHE A 243 -15.45 18.12 5.10
CA PHE A 243 -14.67 17.95 3.88
C PHE A 243 -15.39 18.69 2.77
N ILE A 244 -14.71 19.67 2.16
CA ILE A 244 -15.29 20.47 1.09
C ILE A 244 -14.32 20.43 -0.08
N VAL A 245 -14.81 19.94 -1.22
CA VAL A 245 -14.07 19.91 -2.48
C VAL A 245 -14.83 20.77 -3.48
N TYR A 246 -14.17 21.79 -4.03
CA TYR A 246 -14.76 22.66 -5.04
C TYR A 246 -13.71 23.07 -6.07
N LYS A 247 -14.18 23.42 -7.27
CA LYS A 247 -13.38 24.04 -8.32
C LYS A 247 -13.90 25.44 -8.59
N SER A 248 -13.19 26.47 -8.11
CA SER A 248 -13.55 27.87 -8.36
C SER A 248 -12.85 28.41 -9.61
N THR A 249 -13.59 29.14 -10.46
CA THR A 249 -13.02 29.92 -11.58
C THR A 249 -12.79 31.40 -11.23
N GLY A 250 -13.04 31.79 -9.97
CA GLY A 250 -12.83 33.15 -9.45
C GLY A 250 -12.02 33.18 -8.14
N GLN A 251 -11.52 34.36 -7.78
CA GLN A 251 -10.84 34.56 -6.50
C GLN A 251 -11.84 34.36 -5.36
N ILE A 252 -11.58 33.39 -4.47
CA ILE A 252 -12.34 33.28 -3.23
C ILE A 252 -11.81 34.38 -2.33
N ASP A 253 -12.64 35.39 -2.08
CA ASP A 253 -12.33 36.37 -1.05
C ASP A 253 -12.50 35.67 0.32
N PRO A 254 -11.41 35.41 1.06
CA PRO A 254 -11.49 34.76 2.37
C PRO A 254 -12.30 35.59 3.38
N SER A 255 -12.45 36.90 3.12
CA SER A 255 -13.29 37.82 3.91
C SER A 255 -14.79 37.49 3.82
N TYR A 256 -15.22 36.82 2.76
CA TYR A 256 -16.57 36.29 2.55
C TYR A 256 -16.59 34.74 2.48
N GLY A 257 -15.42 34.11 2.66
CA GLY A 257 -15.16 32.69 2.39
C GLY A 257 -15.85 31.72 3.35
N SER A 258 -16.41 32.22 4.46
CA SER A 258 -17.28 31.45 5.36
C SER A 258 -18.76 31.63 5.01
N THR A 259 -19.17 32.80 4.53
CA THR A 259 -20.59 33.15 4.32
C THR A 259 -21.25 32.39 3.15
N MET A 260 -20.45 31.86 2.22
CA MET A 260 -20.96 31.14 1.05
C MET A 260 -21.43 29.71 1.36
N LEU A 261 -21.05 29.12 2.50
CA LEU A 261 -21.41 27.73 2.85
C LEU A 261 -21.90 27.55 4.30
N PHE A 262 -21.38 28.31 5.28
CA PHE A 262 -21.84 28.22 6.66
C PHE A 262 -21.77 29.60 7.33
N GLY A 263 -22.93 30.19 7.63
CA GLY A 263 -23.01 31.53 8.19
C GLY A 263 -22.03 31.80 9.35
N ASN A 264 -21.27 32.89 9.24
CA ASN A 264 -20.54 33.61 10.28
C ASN A 264 -19.97 32.82 11.48
N TYR A 265 -19.16 31.77 11.29
CA TYR A 265 -18.29 31.26 12.36
C TYR A 265 -16.94 30.76 11.83
N GLU A 266 -15.89 30.96 12.62
CA GLU A 266 -14.49 30.69 12.25
C GLU A 266 -14.25 29.21 11.92
N THR A 267 -13.82 28.95 10.68
CA THR A 267 -13.32 27.65 10.23
C THR A 267 -11.81 27.61 10.39
N ASN A 268 -11.31 26.66 11.18
CA ASN A 268 -9.87 26.39 11.28
C ASN A 268 -9.44 25.45 10.15
N TYR A 269 -8.46 25.87 9.36
CA TYR A 269 -7.85 25.07 8.30
C TYR A 269 -6.86 24.06 8.89
N THR A 270 -6.89 22.82 8.40
CA THR A 270 -5.71 21.95 8.37
C THR A 270 -5.34 21.74 6.91
N THR A 271 -4.25 22.38 6.48
CA THR A 271 -3.59 22.09 5.21
C THR A 271 -2.92 20.72 5.30
N GLY A 272 -3.31 19.81 4.41
CA GLY A 272 -2.58 18.59 4.06
C GLY A 272 -2.24 18.63 2.58
#